data_AF-Q5BWC4-F1
#
_entry.id   AF-Q5BWC4-F1
#
_cell.length_a   1.000
_cell.length_b   1.000
_cell.length_c   1.000
_cell.angle_alpha   90.00
_cell.angle_beta   90.00
_cell.angle_gamma   90.00
#
_symmetry.space_group_name_H-M   'P 1'
#
loop_
_entity.id
_entity.type
_entity.pdbx_description
1 polymer ?
#
loop_
_entity_poly.entity_id
_entity_poly.type
_entity_poly.pdbx_seq_one_letter_code
_entity_poly.pdbx_strand_id
1 'polypeptide(L)'
;AIKSFNGAFGVNVPRSRFLPVKTTSDLLLVMSNLYVLEGGSLSVSPLRSFPSVPLIKLGNHFKKVKDFLSRFTSIPDLLELDHLTVSGDVFFGKGVVLKGTVIIIADYGNLINIPPGSILENKIVSGNLRILDH
;
A
#
# COMPACT_ATOMS: atom_id res chain seq x y z
N ALA A 1 -5.17 -25.29 22.88
CA ALA A 1 -4.30 -25.02 24.03
C ALA A 1 -4.99 -24.17 25.10
N ILE A 2 -5.51 -22.96 24.78
CA ILE A 2 -6.05 -22.03 25.82
C ILE A 2 -7.11 -22.64 26.74
N LYS A 3 -7.99 -23.51 26.24
CA LYS A 3 -9.04 -24.20 27.01
C LYS A 3 -8.52 -25.16 28.09
N SER A 4 -7.23 -25.48 28.08
CA SER A 4 -6.60 -26.42 29.02
C SER A 4 -6.04 -25.74 30.28
N PHE A 5 -6.17 -24.41 30.38
CA PHE A 5 -5.63 -23.63 31.49
C PHE A 5 -6.76 -23.07 32.36
N ASN A 6 -6.67 -23.29 33.67
CA ASN A 6 -7.58 -22.67 34.64
C ASN A 6 -7.30 -21.17 34.76
N GLY A 7 -8.35 -20.35 34.79
CA GLY A 7 -8.22 -18.88 34.89
C GLY A 7 -7.81 -18.18 33.58
N ALA A 8 -7.92 -18.83 32.42
CA ALA A 8 -7.65 -18.19 31.14
C ALA A 8 -8.66 -17.06 30.85
N PHE A 9 -8.16 -15.89 30.46
CA PHE A 9 -8.98 -14.75 30.06
C PHE A 9 -8.34 -13.99 28.89
N GLY A 10 -9.17 -13.22 28.17
CA GLY A 10 -8.72 -12.39 27.05
C GLY A 10 -8.48 -10.94 27.48
N VAL A 11 -7.51 -10.28 26.85
CA VAL A 11 -7.29 -8.83 26.97
C VAL A 11 -7.57 -8.18 25.63
N ASN A 12 -8.44 -7.18 25.61
CA ASN A 12 -8.66 -6.38 24.42
C ASN A 12 -7.48 -5.42 24.23
N VAL A 13 -6.85 -5.46 23.05
CA VAL A 13 -5.67 -4.67 22.72
C VAL A 13 -5.96 -3.77 21.52
N PRO A 14 -5.30 -2.60 21.42
CA PRO A 14 -5.44 -1.76 20.25
C PRO A 14 -4.91 -2.47 19.00
N ARG A 15 -5.45 -2.09 17.84
CA ARG A 15 -5.03 -2.64 16.53
C ARG A 15 -3.53 -2.46 16.25
N SER A 16 -2.89 -1.45 16.85
CA SER A 16 -1.44 -1.22 16.75
C SER A 16 -0.59 -2.42 17.19
N ARG A 17 -1.12 -3.30 18.07
CA ARG A 17 -0.45 -4.54 18.48
C ARG A 17 -0.59 -5.70 17.49
N PHE A 18 -1.34 -5.50 16.40
CA PHE A 18 -1.65 -6.54 15.42
C PHE A 18 -1.52 -5.98 14.00
N LEU A 19 -0.29 -5.96 13.49
CA LEU A 19 0.06 -5.57 12.12
C LEU A 19 0.66 -6.77 11.35
N PRO A 20 -0.13 -7.80 11.03
CA PRO A 20 0.38 -8.93 10.28
C PRO A 20 0.67 -8.53 8.82
N VAL A 21 1.89 -8.79 8.35
CA VAL A 21 2.26 -8.62 6.93
C VAL A 21 2.11 -9.97 6.24
N LYS A 22 1.04 -10.15 5.47
CA LYS A 22 0.73 -11.41 4.76
C LYS A 22 0.74 -11.28 3.25
N THR A 23 0.48 -10.07 2.76
CA THR A 23 0.39 -9.74 1.33
C THR A 23 1.32 -8.60 0.98
N THR A 24 1.58 -8.41 -0.31
CA THR A 24 2.33 -7.25 -0.80
C THR A 24 1.56 -5.94 -0.61
N SER A 25 0.24 -5.97 -0.47
CA SER A 25 -0.55 -4.81 -0.02
C SER A 25 -0.16 -4.39 1.39
N ASP A 26 0.02 -5.35 2.31
CA ASP A 26 0.48 -5.09 3.68
C ASP A 26 1.94 -4.60 3.68
N LEU A 27 2.76 -5.17 2.79
CA LEU A 27 4.15 -4.75 2.63
C LEU A 27 4.24 -3.30 2.15
N LEU A 28 3.41 -2.89 1.18
CA LEU A 28 3.35 -1.51 0.71
C LEU A 28 2.99 -0.55 1.84
N LEU A 29 2.01 -0.90 2.68
CA LEU A 29 1.66 -0.12 3.87
C LEU A 29 2.87 0.10 4.77
N VAL A 30 3.53 -0.99 5.19
CA VAL A 30 4.65 -0.96 6.13
C VAL A 30 5.90 -0.27 5.57
N MET A 31 6.15 -0.38 4.26
CA MET A 31 7.30 0.26 3.61
C MET A 31 7.10 1.76 3.34
N SER A 32 5.86 2.26 3.38
CA SER A 32 5.55 3.66 3.07
C SER A 32 5.82 4.60 4.25
N ASN A 33 5.81 5.90 3.96
CA ASN A 33 5.89 6.97 4.97
C ASN A 33 4.70 7.02 5.95
N LEU A 34 3.73 6.10 5.80
CA LEU A 34 2.63 5.88 6.73
C LEU A 34 3.11 5.34 8.09
N TYR A 35 4.20 4.58 8.09
CA TYR A 35 4.80 4.03 9.30
C TYR A 35 6.22 4.57 9.48
N VAL A 36 6.60 4.78 10.74
CA VAL A 36 7.95 5.16 11.15
C VAL A 36 8.58 3.97 11.87
N LEU A 37 9.84 3.67 11.55
CA LEU A 37 10.61 2.61 12.18
C LEU A 37 11.53 3.22 13.26
N GLU A 38 11.26 2.88 14.51
CA GLU A 38 12.05 3.33 15.66
C GLU A 38 12.45 2.13 16.50
N GLY A 39 13.77 1.88 16.65
CA GLY A 39 14.28 0.78 17.46
C GLY A 39 13.75 -0.61 17.07
N GLY A 40 13.43 -0.83 15.78
CA GLY A 40 12.85 -2.07 15.28
C GLY A 40 11.32 -2.19 15.46
N SER A 41 10.66 -1.17 16.03
CA SER A 41 9.21 -1.08 16.18
C SER A 41 8.60 -0.15 15.15
N LEU A 42 7.46 -0.55 14.59
CA LEU A 42 6.69 0.27 13.65
C LEU A 42 5.57 1.00 14.38
N SER A 43 5.53 2.33 14.22
CA SER A 43 4.45 3.20 14.71
C SER A 43 3.82 3.95 13.54
N VAL A 44 2.53 4.31 13.65
CA VAL A 44 1.89 5.14 12.63
C VAL A 44 2.52 6.53 12.67
N SER A 45 2.80 7.09 11.50
CA SER A 45 3.44 8.41 11.38
C SER A 45 2.63 9.49 12.10
N PRO A 46 3.26 10.37 12.90
CA PRO A 46 2.59 11.48 13.56
C PRO A 46 2.11 12.55 12.56
N LEU A 47 2.64 12.53 11.33
CA LEU A 47 2.19 13.40 10.24
C LEU A 47 0.84 12.96 9.66
N ARG A 48 0.36 11.77 10.03
CA ARG A 48 -0.92 11.28 9.54
C ARG A 48 -2.07 12.02 10.22
N SER A 49 -2.89 12.68 9.41
CA SER A 49 -4.04 13.45 9.89
C SER A 49 -5.19 12.59 10.43
N PHE A 50 -5.28 11.32 10.02
CA PHE A 50 -6.35 10.41 10.42
C PHE A 50 -5.81 9.11 11.03
N PRO A 51 -6.44 8.56 12.09
CA PRO A 51 -5.95 7.35 12.77
C PRO A 51 -6.28 6.04 12.02
N SER A 52 -7.15 6.08 11.02
CA SER A 52 -7.54 4.91 10.22
C SER A 52 -6.36 4.41 9.37
N VAL A 53 -6.20 3.10 9.18
CA VAL A 53 -5.23 2.53 8.22
C VAL A 53 -5.89 2.49 6.83
N PRO A 54 -5.22 2.90 5.73
CA PRO A 54 -5.84 2.89 4.43
C PRO A 54 -6.06 1.46 3.96
N LEU A 55 -7.08 1.27 3.14
CA LEU A 55 -7.34 -0.01 2.50
C LEU A 55 -6.57 -0.11 1.20
N ILE A 56 -5.57 -1.00 1.13
CA ILE A 56 -4.78 -1.25 -0.07
C ILE A 56 -5.12 -2.62 -0.67
N LYS A 57 -5.42 -2.63 -1.96
CA LYS A 57 -5.67 -3.84 -2.76
C LYS A 57 -4.80 -3.80 -4.00
N LEU A 58 -3.70 -4.56 -3.98
CA LEU A 58 -2.88 -4.79 -5.15
C LEU A 58 -3.31 -6.06 -5.86
N GLY A 59 -3.46 -6.00 -7.18
CA GLY A 59 -3.90 -7.10 -8.02
C GLY A 59 -2.84 -8.20 -8.19
N ASN A 60 -3.17 -9.21 -8.99
CA ASN A 60 -2.34 -10.43 -9.16
C ASN A 60 -0.91 -10.16 -9.62
N HIS A 61 -0.67 -9.09 -10.38
CA HIS A 61 0.64 -8.67 -10.86
C HIS A 61 1.61 -8.26 -9.75
N PHE A 62 1.11 -7.99 -8.54
CA PHE A 62 1.89 -7.62 -7.38
C PHE A 62 2.03 -8.76 -6.37
N LYS A 63 1.49 -9.96 -6.65
CA LYS A 63 1.43 -11.05 -5.66
C LYS A 63 2.81 -11.55 -5.23
N LYS A 64 3.79 -11.58 -6.14
CA LYS A 64 5.17 -11.96 -5.81
C LYS A 64 5.96 -10.71 -5.42
N VAL A 65 6.78 -10.84 -4.37
CA VAL A 65 7.62 -9.73 -3.88
C VAL A 65 8.55 -9.18 -4.97
N LYS A 66 9.12 -10.05 -5.80
CA LYS A 66 9.97 -9.63 -6.93
C LYS A 66 9.23 -8.70 -7.90
N ASP A 67 8.00 -9.08 -8.27
CA ASP A 67 7.17 -8.30 -9.21
C ASP A 67 6.66 -7.01 -8.57
N PHE A 68 6.32 -7.05 -7.27
CA PHE A 68 6.00 -5.86 -6.49
C PHE A 68 7.16 -4.85 -6.51
N LEU A 69 8.37 -5.28 -6.16
CA LEU A 69 9.53 -4.41 -6.09
C LEU A 69 9.93 -3.85 -7.46
N SER A 70 9.80 -4.62 -8.54
CA SER A 70 10.11 -4.12 -9.89
C SER A 70 9.09 -3.11 -10.42
N ARG A 71 7.86 -3.12 -9.89
CA ARG A 71 6.77 -2.22 -10.31
C ARG A 71 6.76 -0.88 -9.59
N PHE A 72 7.39 -0.79 -8.43
CA PHE A 72 7.56 0.46 -7.70
C PHE A 72 9.01 0.91 -7.77
N THR A 73 9.33 1.90 -8.63
CA THR A 73 10.68 2.49 -8.65
C THR A 73 11.03 3.10 -7.29
N SER A 74 10.05 3.67 -6.61
CA SER A 74 10.12 4.02 -5.19
C SER A 74 8.76 3.79 -4.53
N ILE A 75 8.75 3.58 -3.22
CA ILE A 75 7.48 3.52 -2.48
C ILE A 75 6.79 4.90 -2.55
N PRO A 76 5.51 4.97 -2.93
CA PRO A 76 4.77 6.22 -3.01
C PRO A 76 4.49 6.82 -1.63
N ASP A 77 4.18 8.11 -1.62
CA ASP A 77 3.62 8.77 -0.44
C ASP A 77 2.15 8.35 -0.25
N LEU A 78 1.85 7.81 0.93
CA LEU A 78 0.54 7.30 1.31
C LEU A 78 -0.05 8.01 2.55
N LEU A 79 0.55 9.12 3.02
CA LEU A 79 0.14 9.78 4.28
C LEU A 79 -1.34 10.21 4.28
N GLU A 80 -1.80 10.71 3.14
CA GLU A 80 -3.18 11.18 2.94
C GLU A 80 -4.04 10.16 2.17
N LEU A 81 -3.60 8.90 2.07
CA LEU A 81 -4.37 7.85 1.40
C LEU A 81 -5.49 7.30 2.32
N ASP A 82 -6.65 7.07 1.73
CA ASP A 82 -7.77 6.32 2.33
C ASP A 82 -7.96 4.95 1.68
N HIS A 83 -7.93 4.90 0.36
CA HIS A 83 -8.19 3.69 -0.42
C HIS A 83 -7.32 3.63 -1.67
N LEU A 84 -6.62 2.51 -1.86
CA LEU A 84 -5.87 2.22 -3.08
C LEU A 84 -6.32 0.87 -3.64
N THR A 85 -6.80 0.87 -4.87
CA THR A 85 -6.99 -0.36 -5.64
C THR A 85 -6.17 -0.28 -6.92
N VAL A 86 -5.30 -1.26 -7.17
CA VAL A 86 -4.49 -1.35 -8.39
C VAL A 86 -4.73 -2.70 -9.03
N SER A 87 -5.24 -2.70 -10.27
CA SER A 87 -5.50 -3.91 -11.05
C SER A 87 -4.79 -3.84 -12.39
N GLY A 88 -4.28 -4.99 -12.84
CA GLY A 88 -3.58 -5.14 -14.12
C GLY A 88 -2.09 -4.78 -14.07
N ASP A 89 -1.52 -4.53 -15.25
CA ASP A 89 -0.10 -4.29 -15.46
C ASP A 89 0.24 -2.80 -15.24
N VAL A 90 0.53 -2.45 -13.99
CA VAL A 90 0.79 -1.07 -13.56
C VAL A 90 2.21 -0.93 -13.01
N PHE A 91 2.87 0.19 -13.36
CA PHE A 91 4.17 0.60 -12.84
C PHE A 91 4.09 2.01 -12.26
N PHE A 92 4.85 2.25 -11.19
CA PHE A 92 4.91 3.51 -10.47
C PHE A 92 6.32 4.10 -10.56
N GLY A 93 6.41 5.29 -11.14
CA GLY A 93 7.65 6.07 -11.16
C GLY A 93 8.06 6.58 -9.79
N LYS A 94 9.20 7.29 -9.75
CA LYS A 94 9.73 7.85 -8.50
C LYS A 94 8.89 9.02 -7.99
N GLY A 95 8.69 9.10 -6.67
CA GLY A 95 8.07 10.27 -6.04
C GLY A 95 6.58 10.44 -6.33
N VAL A 96 5.87 9.33 -6.58
CA VAL A 96 4.41 9.34 -6.74
C VAL A 96 3.74 9.59 -5.39
N VAL A 97 2.68 10.40 -5.38
CA VAL A 97 1.87 10.74 -4.20
C VAL A 97 0.44 10.29 -4.42
N LEU A 98 -0.12 9.53 -3.48
CA LEU A 98 -1.48 8.99 -3.56
C LEU A 98 -2.32 9.51 -2.39
N LYS A 99 -3.45 10.15 -2.70
CA LYS A 99 -4.32 10.84 -1.75
C LYS A 99 -5.79 10.45 -1.89
N GLY A 100 -6.49 10.34 -0.77
CA GLY A 100 -7.90 9.97 -0.71
C GLY A 100 -8.16 8.60 -1.32
N THR A 101 -9.08 8.55 -2.28
CA THR A 101 -9.42 7.30 -3.01
C THR A 101 -8.78 7.26 -4.40
N VAL A 102 -7.83 6.35 -4.60
CA VAL A 102 -7.18 6.12 -5.89
C VAL A 102 -7.47 4.72 -6.39
N ILE A 103 -7.98 4.62 -7.61
CA ILE A 103 -8.26 3.35 -8.28
C ILE A 103 -7.54 3.35 -9.63
N ILE A 104 -6.68 2.38 -9.88
CA ILE A 104 -5.91 2.26 -11.13
C ILE A 104 -6.23 0.90 -11.74
N ILE A 105 -6.73 0.91 -12.98
CA ILE A 105 -7.17 -0.29 -13.68
C ILE A 105 -6.54 -0.31 -15.08
N ALA A 106 -5.56 -1.19 -15.27
CA ALA A 106 -5.09 -1.58 -16.58
C ALA A 106 -5.87 -2.85 -17.01
N ASP A 107 -6.67 -2.73 -18.08
CA ASP A 107 -7.37 -3.88 -18.64
C ASP A 107 -6.41 -4.93 -19.22
N TYR A 108 -6.92 -6.12 -19.54
CA TYR A 108 -6.12 -7.18 -20.12
C TYR A 108 -5.38 -6.73 -21.39
N GLY A 109 -4.07 -6.98 -21.45
CA GLY A 109 -3.21 -6.56 -22.55
C GLY A 109 -2.79 -5.08 -22.49
N ASN A 110 -3.36 -4.30 -21.57
CA ASN A 110 -2.98 -2.92 -21.35
C ASN A 110 -1.93 -2.78 -20.25
N LEU A 111 -1.14 -1.72 -20.37
CA LEU A 111 -0.12 -1.34 -19.40
C LEU A 111 -0.28 0.14 -19.05
N ILE A 112 -0.12 0.48 -17.78
CA ILE A 112 -0.11 1.87 -17.30
C ILE A 112 1.20 2.14 -16.56
N ASN A 113 1.99 3.07 -17.10
CA ASN A 113 3.12 3.69 -16.41
C ASN A 113 2.64 5.00 -15.76
N ILE A 114 2.63 5.05 -14.43
CA ILE A 114 2.41 6.28 -13.69
C ILE A 114 3.72 7.09 -13.70
N PRO A 115 3.74 8.30 -14.29
CA PRO A 115 4.97 9.06 -14.44
C PRO A 115 5.58 9.45 -13.08
N PRO A 116 6.90 9.64 -13.01
CA PRO A 116 7.55 10.18 -11.81
C PRO A 116 6.93 11.52 -11.37
N GLY A 117 6.80 11.72 -10.06
CA GLY A 117 6.22 12.94 -9.49
C GLY A 117 4.70 13.07 -9.61
N SER A 118 4.00 12.05 -10.12
CA SER A 118 2.54 12.10 -10.26
C SER A 118 1.85 12.20 -8.91
N ILE A 119 0.87 13.11 -8.82
CA ILE A 119 0.00 13.26 -7.66
C ILE A 119 -1.41 12.81 -8.08
N LEU A 120 -1.90 11.72 -7.48
CA LEU A 120 -3.23 11.19 -7.74
C LEU A 120 -4.09 11.38 -6.49
N GLU A 121 -5.11 12.23 -6.60
CA GLU A 121 -6.03 12.54 -5.51
C GLU A 121 -7.47 12.34 -5.96
N ASN A 122 -8.19 11.40 -5.31
CA ASN A 122 -9.60 11.12 -5.58
C ASN A 122 -9.86 10.85 -7.07
N LYS A 123 -9.02 10.02 -7.70
CA LYS A 123 -9.06 9.69 -9.14
C LYS A 123 -9.20 8.21 -9.41
N ILE A 124 -9.89 7.92 -10.51
CA ILE A 124 -9.87 6.63 -11.18
C ILE A 124 -9.04 6.81 -12.45
N VAL A 125 -7.98 5.99 -12.60
CA VAL A 125 -7.11 5.97 -13.77
C VAL A 125 -7.32 4.64 -14.48
N SER A 126 -7.72 4.68 -15.75
CA SER A 126 -7.85 3.50 -16.58
C SER A 126 -7.37 3.76 -18.00
N GLY A 127 -7.00 2.69 -18.71
CA GLY A 127 -6.57 2.74 -20.10
C GLY A 127 -5.21 2.10 -20.34
N ASN A 128 -4.47 2.63 -21.33
CA ASN A 128 -3.16 2.17 -21.74
C ASN A 128 -2.23 3.38 -21.87
N LEU A 129 -1.18 3.43 -21.05
CA LEU A 129 -0.19 4.49 -21.05
C LEU A 129 1.20 3.89 -20.94
N ARG A 130 1.97 3.97 -22.02
CA ARG A 130 3.38 3.56 -22.05
C ARG A 130 4.27 4.79 -22.09
N ILE A 131 5.17 4.88 -21.12
CA ILE A 131 6.25 5.86 -21.07
C ILE A 131 7.53 5.12 -21.47
N LEU A 132 8.23 5.61 -22.50
CA LEU A 132 9.49 5.07 -23.01
C LEU A 132 10.61 6.10 -22.76
N ASP A 133 11.79 5.63 -22.39
CA ASP A 133 12.98 6.47 -22.27
C ASP A 133 13.42 6.93 -23.67
N HIS A 134 13.88 8.17 -23.79
CA HIS A 134 14.54 8.69 -24.98
C HIS A 134 16.07 8.54 -24.82
#